data_AF-A0A060CM53-F1
#
_entry.id   AF-A0A060CM53-F1
#
_cell.length_a   1.000
_cell.length_b   1.000
_cell.length_c   1.000
_cell.angle_alpha   90.00
_cell.angle_beta   90.00
_cell.angle_gamma   90.00
#
_symmetry.space_group_name_H-M   'P 1'
#
loop_
_entity.id
_entity.type
_entity.pdbx_description
1 polymer ?
#
loop_
_entity_poly.entity_id
_entity_poly.type
_entity_poly.pdbx_seq_one_letter_code
_entity_poly.pdbx_strand_id
1 'polypeptide(L)'
;KSQTVEFSSIVGVIKRSQAAVNDAMYAYSGANTMYRRSFLIDVGGFRQDRATEDISISWDHQMHGGVPRLPRTFIFHMNVPESIRDLYRQRRRWALGGTEVWLTNLREFALHP
;
A
#
# COMPACT_ATOMS: atom_id res chain seq x y z
N LYS A 1 2.74 -21.58 -1.17
CA LYS A 1 4.04 -21.38 -0.44
C LYS A 1 4.93 -20.27 -1.01
N SER A 2 4.87 -19.92 -2.31
CA SER A 2 5.69 -18.83 -2.90
C SER A 2 5.40 -17.44 -2.30
N GLN A 3 4.12 -17.05 -2.19
CA GLN A 3 3.71 -15.74 -1.67
C GLN A 3 4.14 -15.49 -0.20
N THR A 4 4.19 -16.54 0.63
CA THR A 4 4.65 -16.45 2.02
C THR A 4 6.12 -16.03 2.08
N VAL A 5 6.96 -16.66 1.25
CA VAL A 5 8.39 -16.34 1.16
C VAL A 5 8.57 -14.91 0.67
N GLU A 6 7.77 -14.48 -0.31
CA GLU A 6 7.82 -13.13 -0.84
C GLU A 6 7.47 -12.05 0.21
N PHE A 7 6.43 -12.29 1.01
CA PHE A 7 6.05 -11.37 2.10
C PHE A 7 7.07 -11.35 3.25
N SER A 8 7.66 -12.50 3.60
CA SER A 8 8.67 -12.58 4.66
C SER A 8 10.04 -12.06 4.23
N SER A 9 10.32 -12.00 2.92
CA SER A 9 11.59 -11.53 2.36
C SER A 9 11.44 -10.19 1.62
N ILE A 10 11.28 -10.26 0.30
CA ILE A 10 11.51 -9.14 -0.62
C ILE A 10 10.54 -7.99 -0.42
N VAL A 11 9.24 -8.26 -0.20
CA VAL A 11 8.24 -7.21 -0.01
C VAL A 11 8.51 -6.42 1.26
N GLY A 12 8.88 -7.11 2.35
CA GLY A 12 9.26 -6.46 3.59
C GLY A 12 10.50 -5.58 3.43
N VAL A 13 11.51 -6.04 2.67
CA VAL A 13 12.71 -5.26 2.38
C VAL A 13 12.38 -4.02 1.55
N ILE A 14 11.63 -4.17 0.44
CA ILE A 14 11.23 -3.05 -0.43
C ILE A 14 10.48 -1.99 0.37
N LYS A 15 9.48 -2.38 1.17
CA LYS A 15 8.69 -1.44 1.97
C LYS A 15 9.56 -0.67 2.98
N ARG A 16 10.52 -1.35 3.60
CA ARG A 16 11.47 -0.70 4.52
C ARG A 16 12.42 0.24 3.80
N SER A 17 12.92 -0.13 2.63
CA SER A 17 13.77 0.75 1.83
C SER A 17 13.01 1.99 1.36
N GLN A 18 11.77 1.85 0.92
CA GLN A 18 10.92 2.99 0.54
C GLN A 18 10.71 3.93 1.73
N ALA A 19 10.32 3.39 2.89
CA ALA A 19 10.10 4.18 4.09
C ALA A 19 11.39 4.85 4.59
N ALA A 20 12.54 4.19 4.45
CA ALA A 20 13.82 4.72 4.95
C ALA A 20 14.48 5.74 4.01
N VAL A 21 14.28 5.63 2.69
CA VAL A 21 14.93 6.51 1.70
C VAL A 21 14.04 7.70 1.35
N ASN A 22 12.73 7.48 1.22
CA ASN A 22 11.81 8.47 0.70
C ASN A 22 10.80 8.98 1.74
N ASP A 23 10.87 8.50 3.00
CA ASP A 23 9.82 8.74 4.02
C ASP A 23 8.40 8.46 3.48
N ALA A 24 8.32 7.47 2.59
CA ALA A 24 7.20 7.21 1.70
C ALA A 24 7.01 5.71 1.52
N MET A 25 5.79 5.29 1.22
CA MET A 25 5.49 3.89 0.92
C MET A 25 4.42 3.82 -0.15
N TYR A 26 4.73 3.08 -1.22
CA TYR A 26 3.87 3.00 -2.39
C TYR A 26 2.49 2.40 -2.08
N ALA A 27 2.45 1.38 -1.22
CA ALA A 27 1.24 0.67 -0.86
C ALA A 27 1.27 0.23 0.60
N TYR A 28 0.22 0.59 1.34
CA TYR A 28 -0.05 -0.01 2.64
C TYR A 28 -0.61 -1.42 2.47
N SER A 29 -0.58 -2.21 3.53
CA SER A 29 -1.27 -3.50 3.50
C SER A 29 -2.67 -3.30 4.05
N GLY A 30 -3.70 -3.63 3.27
CA GLY A 30 -5.07 -3.58 3.77
C GLY A 30 -5.32 -4.40 5.03
N ALA A 31 -4.54 -5.47 5.27
CA ALA A 31 -4.72 -6.35 6.43
C ALA A 31 -3.87 -5.96 7.67
N ASN A 32 -2.79 -5.18 7.51
CA ASN A 32 -1.83 -4.94 8.59
C ASN A 32 -1.43 -3.47 8.79
N THR A 33 -2.36 -2.54 8.55
CA THR A 33 -2.10 -1.10 8.71
C THR A 33 -3.04 -0.49 9.75
N MET A 34 -2.49 0.36 10.63
CA MET A 34 -3.26 1.19 11.55
C MET A 34 -3.13 2.66 11.13
N TYR A 35 -4.25 3.39 11.22
CA TYR A 35 -4.33 4.78 10.81
C TYR A 35 -4.69 5.67 12.00
N ARG A 36 -4.21 6.92 11.98
CA ARG A 36 -4.73 7.95 12.89
C ARG A 36 -6.15 8.30 12.46
N ARG A 37 -7.08 8.34 13.42
CA ARG A 37 -8.48 8.68 13.15
C ARG A 37 -8.63 10.06 12.51
N SER A 38 -7.88 11.06 13.01
CA SER A 38 -7.91 12.41 12.45
C SER A 38 -7.56 12.42 10.97
N PHE A 39 -6.43 11.80 10.62
CA PHE A 39 -5.99 11.65 9.23
C PHE A 39 -7.07 11.05 8.33
N LEU A 40 -7.72 9.96 8.76
CA LEU A 40 -8.79 9.34 7.96
C LEU A 40 -9.99 10.27 7.75
N ILE A 41 -10.32 11.10 8.75
CA ILE A 41 -11.40 12.08 8.62
C ILE A 41 -10.97 13.21 7.67
N ASP A 42 -9.73 13.68 7.77
CA ASP A 42 -9.20 14.79 6.98
C ASP A 42 -9.16 14.46 5.48
N VAL A 43 -8.81 13.22 5.12
CA VAL A 43 -8.80 12.77 3.71
C VAL A 43 -10.16 12.28 3.19
N GLY A 44 -11.23 12.36 4.00
CA GLY A 44 -12.57 11.92 3.60
C GLY A 44 -12.77 10.40 3.59
N GLY A 45 -11.91 9.64 4.28
CA GLY A 45 -12.00 8.20 4.43
C GLY A 45 -11.45 7.40 3.24
N PHE A 46 -11.81 6.11 3.18
CA PHE A 46 -11.34 5.23 2.12
C PHE A 46 -12.17 5.41 0.84
N ARG A 47 -11.47 5.70 -0.26
CA ARG A 47 -12.02 5.80 -1.61
C ARG A 47 -12.63 4.47 -2.08
N GLN A 48 -13.91 4.51 -2.47
CA GLN A 48 -14.68 3.33 -2.90
C GLN A 48 -14.65 3.11 -4.43
N ASP A 49 -14.10 4.06 -5.19
CA ASP A 49 -14.02 4.06 -6.66
C ASP A 49 -12.81 3.28 -7.19
N ARG A 50 -12.06 2.58 -6.32
CA ARG A 50 -10.76 1.98 -6.62
C ARG A 50 -10.76 0.49 -6.32
N ALA A 51 -10.05 -0.30 -7.13
CA ALA A 51 -9.89 -1.73 -6.89
C ALA A 51 -9.04 -2.08 -5.65
N THR A 52 -8.26 -1.11 -5.14
CA THR A 52 -7.36 -1.25 -3.99
C THR A 52 -7.38 0.00 -3.13
N GLU A 53 -8.25 0.04 -2.10
CA GLU A 53 -8.34 1.20 -1.21
C GLU A 53 -7.05 1.44 -0.40
N ASP A 54 -6.29 0.37 -0.14
CA ASP A 54 -5.05 0.39 0.64
C ASP A 54 -3.86 1.01 -0.10
N ILE A 55 -3.83 0.91 -1.43
CA ILE A 55 -2.86 1.66 -2.27
C ILE A 55 -3.29 3.13 -2.37
N SER A 56 -4.58 3.42 -2.49
CA SER A 56 -5.04 4.80 -2.61
C SER A 56 -4.72 5.61 -1.37
N ILE A 57 -5.08 5.09 -0.19
CA ILE A 57 -4.90 5.80 1.07
C ILE A 57 -3.42 6.05 1.41
N SER A 58 -2.50 5.22 0.92
CA SER A 58 -1.06 5.47 1.14
C SER A 58 -0.58 6.68 0.35
N TRP A 59 -1.10 6.90 -0.85
CA TRP A 59 -0.82 8.11 -1.61
C TRP A 59 -1.45 9.34 -0.96
N ASP A 60 -2.72 9.25 -0.55
CA ASP A 60 -3.39 10.34 0.15
C ASP A 60 -2.62 10.72 1.43
N HIS A 61 -2.11 9.75 2.19
CA HIS A 61 -1.27 10.00 3.36
C HIS A 61 0.02 10.75 3.03
N GLN A 62 0.73 10.36 1.97
CA GLN A 62 1.97 11.01 1.56
C GLN A 62 1.74 12.44 1.04
N MET A 63 0.68 12.65 0.26
CA MET A 63 0.30 13.97 -0.27
C MET A 63 -0.11 14.95 0.84
N HIS A 64 -0.61 14.45 1.97
CA HIS A 64 -0.91 15.25 3.16
C HIS A 64 0.29 15.37 4.13
N GLY A 65 1.51 15.05 3.67
CA GLY A 65 2.74 15.16 4.48
C GLY A 65 2.89 14.06 5.55
N GLY A 66 2.11 12.99 5.46
CA GLY A 66 2.14 11.87 6.40
C GLY A 66 3.31 10.92 6.15
N VAL A 67 4.11 10.69 7.19
CA VAL A 67 5.26 9.76 7.13
C VAL A 67 4.84 8.38 7.67
N PRO A 68 4.91 7.31 6.85
CA PRO A 68 4.58 5.96 7.30
C PRO A 68 5.63 5.42 8.27
N ARG A 69 5.18 4.72 9.31
CA ARG A 69 6.07 4.02 10.25
C ARG A 69 5.85 2.52 10.16
N LEU A 70 6.92 1.79 9.81
CA LEU A 70 6.90 0.33 9.70
C LEU A 70 7.76 -0.31 10.81
N PRO A 71 7.19 -0.55 12.00
CA PRO A 71 7.92 -1.14 13.12
C PRO A 71 8.31 -2.60 12.86
N ARG A 72 9.54 -2.98 13.23
CA ARG A 72 10.10 -4.34 13.01
C ARG A 72 9.56 -5.40 13.99
N THR A 73 8.93 -4.99 15.07
CA THR A 73 8.49 -5.87 16.17
C THR A 73 7.13 -6.52 15.95
N PHE A 74 6.40 -6.10 14.92
CA PHE A 74 5.04 -6.59 14.68
C PHE A 74 5.06 -7.74 13.68
N ILE A 75 4.41 -8.84 14.06
CA ILE A 75 4.25 -10.03 13.25
C ILE A 75 2.76 -10.20 12.98
N PHE A 76 2.41 -10.45 11.72
CA PHE A 76 1.04 -10.70 11.30
C PHE A 76 0.94 -12.03 10.57
N HIS A 77 -0.10 -12.80 10.88
CA HIS A 77 -0.40 -14.04 10.19
C HIS A 77 -1.52 -13.77 9.17
N MET A 78 -1.23 -14.03 7.91
CA MET A 78 -2.18 -13.83 6.82
C MET A 78 -2.34 -15.07 5.97
N ASN A 79 -3.56 -15.27 5.47
CA ASN A 79 -3.83 -16.29 4.48
C ASN A 79 -3.27 -15.85 3.14
N VAL A 80 -2.50 -16.73 2.51
CA VAL A 80 -1.93 -16.52 1.19
C VAL A 80 -2.58 -17.46 0.18
N PRO A 81 -2.72 -17.05 -1.09
CA PRO A 81 -3.24 -17.95 -2.12
C PRO A 81 -2.29 -19.15 -2.31
N GLU A 82 -2.88 -20.34 -2.37
CA GLU A 82 -2.15 -21.59 -2.60
C GLU A 82 -2.15 -22.00 -4.07
N SER A 83 -3.14 -21.52 -4.85
CA SER A 83 -3.29 -21.81 -6.27
C SER A 83 -2.70 -20.71 -7.16
N ILE A 84 -2.15 -21.10 -8.32
CA ILE A 84 -1.63 -20.16 -9.32
C ILE A 84 -2.75 -19.24 -9.85
N ARG A 85 -3.98 -19.76 -9.96
CA ARG A 85 -5.14 -19.00 -10.44
C ARG A 85 -5.48 -17.84 -9.50
N ASP A 86 -5.46 -18.09 -8.19
CA ASP A 86 -5.77 -17.07 -7.20
C ASP A 86 -4.62 -16.06 -7.05
N LEU A 87 -3.38 -16.52 -7.17
CA LEU A 87 -2.21 -15.65 -7.25
C LEU A 87 -2.30 -14.71 -8.47
N TYR A 88 -2.65 -15.22 -9.64
CA TYR A 88 -2.82 -14.40 -10.85
C TYR A 88 -3.93 -13.36 -10.68
N ARG A 89 -5.08 -13.76 -10.13
CA ARG A 89 -6.17 -12.82 -9.82
C ARG A 89 -5.74 -11.74 -8.84
N GLN A 90 -4.98 -12.10 -7.80
CA GLN A 90 -4.41 -11.15 -6.85
C GLN A 90 -3.50 -10.13 -7.54
N ARG A 91 -2.54 -10.62 -8.35
CA ARG A 91 -1.60 -9.74 -9.08
C ARG A 91 -2.31 -8.83 -10.07
N ARG A 92 -3.33 -9.33 -10.75
CA ARG A 92 -4.13 -8.51 -11.66
C ARG A 92 -4.83 -7.36 -10.94
N ARG A 93 -5.37 -7.60 -9.73
CA ARG A 93 -5.95 -6.53 -8.91
C ARG A 93 -4.91 -5.51 -8.46
N TRP A 94 -3.73 -5.96 -8.03
CA TRP A 94 -2.65 -5.05 -7.62
C TRP A 94 -2.13 -4.18 -8.78
N ALA A 95 -2.01 -4.76 -9.98
CA ALA A 95 -1.62 -4.02 -11.17
C ALA A 95 -2.67 -2.98 -11.58
N LEU A 96 -3.96 -3.36 -11.53
CA LEU A 96 -5.07 -2.44 -11.83
C LEU A 96 -5.10 -1.27 -10.84
N GLY A 97 -5.12 -1.57 -9.54
CA GLY A 97 -5.17 -0.56 -8.49
C GLY A 97 -3.96 0.38 -8.49
N GLY A 98 -2.77 -0.17 -8.73
CA GLY A 98 -1.57 0.65 -8.92
C GLY A 98 -1.67 1.59 -10.12
N THR A 99 -2.18 1.10 -11.25
CA THR A 99 -2.35 1.92 -12.47
C THR A 99 -3.39 3.03 -12.26
N GLU A 100 -4.51 2.72 -11.61
CA GLU A 100 -5.56 3.70 -11.27
C GLU A 100 -5.01 4.83 -10.40
N VAL A 101 -4.25 4.49 -9.36
CA VAL A 101 -3.66 5.47 -8.45
C VAL A 101 -2.60 6.32 -9.16
N TRP A 102 -1.70 5.70 -9.93
CA TRP A 102 -0.70 6.43 -10.71
C TRP A 102 -1.34 7.43 -11.68
N LEU A 103 -2.33 7.03 -12.48
CA LEU A 103 -2.95 7.90 -13.48
C LEU A 103 -3.71 9.07 -12.87
N THR A 104 -4.36 8.84 -11.73
CA THR A 104 -5.19 9.86 -11.08
C THR A 104 -4.36 10.85 -10.28
N ASN A 105 -3.28 10.39 -9.65
CA ASN A 105 -2.40 11.24 -8.85
C ASN A 105 -1.22 11.80 -9.65
N LEU A 106 -1.09 11.45 -10.94
CA LEU A 106 0.02 11.91 -11.80
C LEU A 106 0.10 13.44 -11.89
N ARG A 107 -1.07 14.10 -11.95
CA ARG A 107 -1.15 15.56 -12.02
C ARG A 107 -0.74 16.21 -10.70
N GLU A 108 -1.19 15.67 -9.58
CA GLU A 108 -0.84 16.22 -8.26
C GLU A 108 0.64 16.04 -7.95
N PHE A 109 1.20 14.86 -8.26
CA PHE A 109 2.64 14.61 -8.12
C PHE A 109 3.47 15.52 -9.04
N ALA A 110 3.02 15.78 -10.27
CA ALA A 110 3.72 16.68 -11.18
C ALA A 110 3.69 18.15 -10.75
N LEU A 111 2.66 18.57 -9.99
CA LEU A 111 2.50 19.93 -9.50
C LEU A 111 3.21 20.17 -8.15
N HIS A 112 3.46 19.11 -7.38
CA HIS A 112 4.14 19.14 -6.08
C HIS A 112 5.18 18.01 -5.98
N PRO A 113 6.39 18.19 -6.55
CA PRO A 113 7.47 17.20 -6.47
C PRO A 113 8.08 17.07 -5.08
#